data_AF-R6ZKY7-F1
#
_entry.id   AF-R6ZKY7-F1
#
_cell.length_a   1.000
_cell.length_b   1.000
_cell.length_c   1.000
_cell.angle_alpha   90.00
_cell.angle_beta   90.00
_cell.angle_gamma   90.00
#
_symmetry.space_group_name_H-M   'P 1'
#
loop_
_entity.id
_entity.type
_entity.pdbx_description
1 polymer ?
#
loop_
_entity_poly.entity_id
_entity_poly.type
_entity_poly.pdbx_seq_one_letter_code
_entity_poly.pdbx_strand_id
1 'polypeptide(L)' 'MKTLIDELKGVKAKKHVVTSIEYDCKKEDKEDEVFETVRTIVSDHLEEIAKITYDLQADHKVKVEVTQNM' A
#
# COMPACT_ATOMS: atom_id res chain seq x y z
N MET A 1 17.33 6.82 7.98
CA MET A 1 16.74 8.14 7.67
C MET A 1 15.26 8.07 7.98
N LYS A 2 14.71 9.07 8.65
CA LYS A 2 13.25 9.19 8.78
C LYS A 2 12.68 9.68 7.45
N THR A 3 11.61 9.07 6.99
CA THR A 3 10.88 9.56 5.83
C THR A 3 9.93 10.67 6.27
N LEU A 4 9.48 11.51 5.33
CA LEU A 4 8.47 12.55 5.61
C LEU A 4 7.20 11.96 6.27
N ILE A 5 6.86 10.71 5.93
CA ILE A 5 5.73 9.97 6.52
C ILE A 5 5.98 9.66 8.00
N ASP A 6 7.21 9.27 8.36
CA ASP A 6 7.58 8.98 9.76
C ASP A 6 7.43 10.22 10.66
N GLU A 7 7.73 11.41 10.12
CA GLU A 7 7.55 12.67 10.85
C GLU A 7 6.06 12.99 11.07
N LEU A 8 5.21 12.79 10.06
CA LEU A 8 3.76 12.97 10.17
C LEU A 8 3.10 11.94 11.12
N LYS A 9 3.69 10.73 11.23
CA LYS A 9 3.28 9.72 12.21
C LYS A 9 3.52 10.17 13.66
N GLY A 10 4.41 11.13 13.92
CA GLY A 10 4.67 11.65 15.27
C GLY A 10 3.59 12.58 15.85
N VAL A 11 2.67 13.10 15.02
CA VAL A 11 1.64 14.05 15.48
C VAL A 11 0.54 13.33 16.27
N LYS A 12 0.29 13.78 17.51
CA LYS A 12 -0.73 13.24 18.43
C LYS A 12 -2.14 13.78 18.12
N ALA A 13 -2.60 13.55 16.90
CA ALA A 13 -3.96 13.82 16.46
C ALA A 13 -4.50 12.59 15.72
N LYS A 14 -5.83 12.37 15.75
CA LYS A 14 -6.47 11.34 14.93
C LYS A 14 -6.12 11.60 13.47
N LYS A 15 -5.63 10.59 12.76
CA LYS A 15 -5.22 10.77 11.38
C LYS A 15 -5.65 9.60 10.52
N HIS A 16 -5.97 9.96 9.30
CA HIS A 16 -6.26 9.03 8.25
C HIS A 16 -5.05 9.00 7.32
N VAL A 17 -4.43 7.84 7.18
CA VAL A 17 -3.25 7.69 6.33
C VAL A 17 -3.61 6.86 5.12
N VAL A 18 -3.49 7.48 3.95
CA VAL A 18 -3.64 6.82 2.65
C VAL A 18 -2.26 6.77 2.02
N THR A 19 -1.77 5.56 1.79
CA THR A 19 -0.51 5.29 1.12
C THR A 19 -0.82 4.70 -0.25
N SER A 20 -0.48 5.42 -1.31
CA SER A 20 -0.59 4.93 -2.69
C SER A 20 0.80 4.62 -3.23
N ILE A 21 0.99 3.43 -3.78
CA ILE A 21 2.23 2.99 -4.42
C ILE A 21 1.90 2.55 -5.84
N GLU A 22 2.63 3.09 -6.81
CA GLU A 22 2.53 2.70 -8.21
C GLU A 22 3.79 1.91 -8.59
N TYR A 23 3.58 0.71 -9.11
CA TYR A 23 4.60 -0.22 -9.55
C TYR A 23 4.59 -0.27 -11.07
N ASP A 24 5.74 -0.03 -11.67
CA ASP A 24 6.00 -0.27 -13.09
C ASP A 24 6.55 -1.70 -13.23
N CYS A 25 5.65 -2.68 -13.32
CA CYS A 25 5.98 -4.10 -13.27
C CYS A 25 6.69 -4.58 -14.55
N LYS A 26 6.42 -3.95 -15.70
CA LYS A 26 6.97 -4.24 -17.05
C LYS A 26 6.68 -5.66 -17.60
N LYS A 27 6.30 -6.60 -16.73
CA LYS A 27 5.96 -7.99 -17.04
C LYS A 27 5.00 -8.54 -15.97
N GLU A 28 4.20 -9.51 -16.38
CA GLU A 28 3.17 -10.17 -15.56
C GLU A 28 3.72 -10.79 -14.27
N ASP A 29 4.88 -11.46 -14.33
CA ASP A 29 5.54 -12.08 -13.16
C ASP A 29 5.79 -11.09 -12.00
N LYS A 30 6.04 -9.81 -12.30
CA LYS A 30 6.17 -8.78 -11.25
C LYS A 30 4.83 -8.36 -10.65
N GLU A 31 3.74 -8.47 -11.42
CA GLU A 31 2.39 -8.19 -10.93
C GLU A 31 1.96 -9.24 -9.92
N ASP A 32 2.20 -10.52 -10.20
CA ASP A 32 1.96 -11.62 -9.26
C ASP A 32 2.73 -11.44 -7.94
N GLU A 33 4.00 -11.01 -8.00
CA GLU A 33 4.77 -10.71 -6.79
C GLU A 33 4.16 -9.56 -5.97
N VAL A 34 3.69 -8.49 -6.62
CA VAL A 34 3.01 -7.37 -5.93
C VAL A 34 1.69 -7.85 -5.34
N PHE A 35 0.94 -8.67 -6.08
CA PHE A 35 -0.34 -9.22 -5.63
C PHE A 35 -0.19 -10.12 -4.40
N GLU A 36 0.74 -11.07 -4.41
CA GLU A 36 1.01 -11.95 -3.26
C GLU A 36 1.51 -11.15 -2.04
N THR A 37 2.29 -10.09 -2.28
CA THR A 37 2.70 -9.17 -1.21
C THR A 37 1.49 -8.48 -0.59
N VAL A 38 0.60 -7.93 -1.42
CA VAL A 38 -0.65 -7.29 -0.96
C VAL A 38 -1.51 -8.27 -0.18
N ARG A 39 -1.66 -9.50 -0.67
CA ARG A 39 -2.41 -10.57 0.00
C ARG A 39 -1.84 -10.91 1.37
N THR A 40 -0.51 -10.99 1.48
CA THR A 40 0.18 -11.25 2.74
C THR A 40 -0.06 -10.12 3.74
N ILE A 41 0.04 -8.86 3.30
CA ILE A 41 -0.23 -7.68 4.13
C ILE A 41 -1.66 -7.68 4.67
N VAL A 42 -2.65 -7.97 3.82
CA VAL A 42 -4.05 -8.08 4.27
C VAL A 42 -4.24 -9.17 5.32
N SER A 43 -3.51 -10.28 5.18
CA SER A 43 -3.62 -11.41 6.08
C SER A 43 -2.94 -11.15 7.43
N ASP A 44 -1.79 -10.48 7.43
CA ASP A 44 -0.96 -10.25 8.63
C ASP A 44 -1.38 -8.99 9.41
N HIS A 45 -1.86 -7.95 8.70
CA HIS A 45 -2.17 -6.63 9.26
C HIS A 45 -3.65 -6.23 9.11
N LEU A 46 -4.56 -7.21 9.05
CA LEU A 46 -6.00 -6.96 8.81
C LEU A 46 -6.59 -5.94 9.78
N GLU A 47 -6.19 -5.98 11.05
CA GLU A 47 -6.72 -5.10 12.11
C GLU A 47 -6.28 -3.64 11.98
N GLU A 48 -5.16 -3.39 11.29
CA GLU A 48 -4.60 -2.04 11.08
C GLU A 48 -5.06 -1.42 9.74
N ILE A 49 -5.57 -2.26 8.83
CA ILE A 49 -6.00 -1.86 7.48
C ILE A 49 -7.49 -1.55 7.49
N ALA A 50 -7.84 -0.29 7.19
CA ALA A 50 -9.23 0.10 6.96
C ALA A 50 -9.71 -0.29 5.55
N LYS A 51 -8.83 -0.16 4.56
CA LYS A 51 -9.11 -0.51 3.16
C LYS A 51 -7.79 -0.74 2.43
N ILE A 52 -7.75 -1.72 1.55
CA ILE A 52 -6.69 -1.85 0.55
C ILE A 52 -7.33 -1.99 -0.83
N THR A 53 -6.67 -1.45 -1.85
CA THR A 53 -7.04 -1.65 -3.25
C THR A 53 -5.82 -2.09 -4.04
N TYR A 54 -6.06 -2.97 -5.00
CA TYR A 54 -5.09 -3.42 -5.98
C TYR A 54 -5.71 -3.15 -7.35
N ASP A 55 -5.10 -2.27 -8.12
CA ASP A 55 -5.57 -1.84 -9.42
C ASP A 55 -4.51 -2.16 -10.47
N LEU A 56 -4.80 -3.15 -11.34
CA LEU A 56 -3.95 -3.49 -12.47
C LEU A 56 -4.32 -2.59 -13.64
N GLN A 57 -3.39 -1.71 -14.01
CA GLN A 57 -3.51 -0.77 -15.13
C GLN A 57 -2.87 -1.34 -16.39
N ALA A 58 -3.11 -0.67 -17.51
CA ALA A 58 -2.43 -0.97 -18.77
C ALA A 58 -0.91 -0.81 -18.65
N ASP A 59 -0.16 -1.48 -19.53
CA ASP A 59 1.32 -1.41 -19.60
C ASP A 59 2.05 -2.07 -18.42
N HIS A 60 1.45 -3.11 -17.82
CA HIS A 60 2.00 -3.80 -16.66
C HIS A 60 2.27 -2.85 -15.48
N LYS A 61 1.30 -1.98 -15.18
CA LYS A 61 1.38 -1.06 -14.05
C LYS A 61 0.40 -1.47 -12.98
N VAL A 62 0.85 -1.49 -11.74
CA VAL A 62 0.00 -1.86 -10.60
C VAL A 62 -0.05 -0.70 -9.64
N LYS A 63 -1.24 -0.26 -9.28
CA LYS A 63 -1.45 0.73 -8.23
C LYS A 63 -2.04 0.05 -7.00
N VAL A 64 -1.35 0.18 -5.88
CA VAL A 64 -1.80 -0.31 -4.58
C VAL A 64 -2.07 0.88 -3.69
N GLU A 65 -3.30 1.00 -3.19
CA GLU A 65 -3.65 2.03 -2.21
C GLU A 65 -4.07 1.36 -0.90
N VAL A 66 -3.38 1.71 0.18
CA VAL A 66 -3.64 1.21 1.53
C VAL A 66 -4.10 2.37 2.40
N THR A 67 -5.24 2.18 3.04
CA THR A 67 -5.83 3.12 3.99
C THR A 67 -5.75 2.52 5.39
N GLN A 68 -5.14 3.25 6.31
CA GLN A 68 -4.98 2.87 7.71
C GLN A 68 -5.61 3.93 8.61
N ASN A 69 -6.28 3.48 9.67
CA ASN A 69 -6.81 4.35 10.71
C ASN A 69 -5.82 4.33 11.89
N MET A 70 -5.25 5.49 12.23
CA MET A 70 -4.25 5.64 13.31
C MET A 70 -4.59 6.78 14.27
#